data_AF-A0A7C7MFP3-F1
#
_entry.id   AF-A0A7C7MFP3-F1
#
_cell.length_a   1.000
_cell.length_b   1.000
_cell.length_c   1.000
_cell.angle_alpha   90.00
_cell.angle_beta   90.00
_cell.angle_gamma   90.00
#
_symmetry.space_group_name_H-M   'P 1'
#
loop_
_entity.id
_entity.type
_entity.pdbx_description
1 polymer ?
#
loop_
_entity_poly.entity_id
_entity_poly.type
_entity_poly.pdbx_seq_one_letter_code
_entity_poly.pdbx_strand_id
1 'polypeptide(L)' 'MPKISLDMPNELLEDLRVHVGDDKKFVSVADAVRTACRKLLDQLDSIDTRHGRIGGK' A
#
# COMPACT_ATOMS: atom_id res chain seq x y z
N MET A 1 10.91 12.79 -0.81
CA MET A 1 10.37 11.41 -0.73
C MET A 1 11.47 10.44 -1.10
N PRO A 2 11.76 9.41 -0.28
CA PRO A 2 12.68 8.35 -0.67
C PRO A 2 12.13 7.65 -1.93
N LYS A 3 13.01 7.34 -2.87
CA LYS A 3 12.66 6.59 -4.08
C LYS A 3 12.94 5.11 -3.82
N ILE A 4 12.00 4.27 -4.17
CA ILE A 4 12.17 2.82 -4.19
C ILE A 4 12.05 2.36 -5.64
N SER A 5 12.92 1.44 -6.05
CA SER A 5 12.83 0.75 -7.33
C SER A 5 12.46 -0.70 -7.05
N LEU A 6 11.54 -1.26 -7.82
CA LEU A 6 11.09 -2.63 -7.70
C LEU A 6 10.75 -3.19 -9.07
N ASP A 7 10.94 -4.49 -9.24
CA ASP A 7 10.50 -5.24 -10.41
C ASP A 7 9.15 -5.92 -10.11
N MET A 8 8.20 -5.79 -11.04
CA MET A 8 6.86 -6.34 -10.90
C MET A 8 6.36 -6.89 -12.24
N PRO A 9 5.61 -8.01 -12.24
CA PRO A 9 4.91 -8.49 -13.42
C PRO A 9 4.02 -7.41 -14.05
N ASN A 10 4.02 -7.34 -15.38
CA ASN A 10 3.25 -6.33 -16.11
C ASN A 10 1.73 -6.45 -15.85
N GLU A 11 1.22 -7.66 -15.66
CA GLU A 11 -0.19 -7.92 -15.33
C GLU A 11 -0.64 -7.18 -14.07
N LEU A 12 0.17 -7.16 -13.00
CA LEU A 12 -0.16 -6.47 -11.76
C LEU A 12 -0.16 -4.95 -11.95
N LEU A 13 0.74 -4.42 -12.78
CA LEU A 13 0.77 -3.01 -13.09
C LEU A 13 -0.47 -2.60 -13.90
N GLU A 14 -0.88 -3.42 -14.87
CA GLU A 14 -2.10 -3.20 -15.67
C GLU A 14 -3.33 -3.20 -14.76
N ASP A 15 -3.46 -4.17 -13.86
CA ASP A 15 -4.56 -4.25 -12.89
C ASP A 15 -4.62 -3.01 -11.98
N LEU A 16 -3.47 -2.54 -11.49
CA LEU A 16 -3.40 -1.30 -10.70
C LEU A 16 -3.85 -0.09 -11.53
N ARG A 17 -3.48 -0.02 -12.81
CA ARG A 17 -3.86 1.07 -13.71
C ARG A 17 -5.36 1.10 -14.02
N VAL A 18 -6.05 -0.04 -13.97
CA VAL A 18 -7.52 -0.08 -14.06
C VAL A 18 -8.16 0.73 -12.93
N HIS A 19 -7.50 0.88 -11.78
CA HIS A 19 -7.99 1.64 -10.62
C HIS A 19 -7.39 3.05 -10.46
N VAL A 20 -6.50 3.46 -11.37
CA VAL A 20 -5.81 4.77 -11.36
C VAL A 20 -6.32 5.68 -12.49
N GLY A 21 -6.50 6.96 -12.20
CA GLY A 21 -6.94 8.00 -13.14
C GLY A 21 -7.72 9.11 -12.43
N ASP A 22 -7.91 10.25 -13.10
CA ASP A 22 -8.51 11.45 -12.50
C ASP A 22 -9.94 11.22 -11.97
N ASP A 23 -10.72 10.36 -12.64
CA ASP A 23 -12.07 9.95 -12.21
C ASP A 23 -12.09 8.63 -11.42
N LYS A 24 -10.93 8.12 -10.99
CA LYS A 24 -10.81 6.82 -10.31
C LYS A 24 -10.39 6.98 -8.85
N LYS A 25 -10.27 5.83 -8.16
CA LYS A 25 -9.99 5.75 -6.73
C LYS A 25 -8.62 6.32 -6.35
N PHE A 26 -7.67 6.36 -7.28
CA PHE A 26 -6.31 6.83 -7.04
C PHE A 26 -5.84 7.75 -8.17
N VAL A 27 -5.17 8.85 -7.81
CA VAL A 27 -4.69 9.86 -8.76
C VAL A 27 -3.51 9.33 -9.59
N SER A 28 -2.66 8.48 -9.01
CA SER A 28 -1.52 7.85 -9.70
C SER A 28 -1.22 6.46 -9.15
N VAL A 29 -0.42 5.67 -9.88
CA VAL A 29 0.07 4.37 -9.40
C VAL A 29 0.85 4.54 -8.10
N ALA A 30 1.67 5.60 -7.99
CA ALA A 30 2.38 5.93 -6.76
C ALA A 30 1.44 6.21 -5.59
N ASP A 31 0.29 6.84 -5.86
CA ASP A 31 -0.73 7.08 -4.84
C ASP A 31 -1.40 5.79 -4.38
N ALA A 32 -1.79 4.94 -5.33
CA ALA A 32 -2.35 3.62 -5.05
C ALA A 32 -1.41 2.76 -4.19
N VAL A 33 -0.12 2.71 -4.54
CA VAL A 33 0.90 1.98 -3.79
C VAL A 33 1.07 2.55 -2.37
N ARG A 34 1.14 3.88 -2.21
CA ARG A 34 1.24 4.50 -0.88
C ARG A 34 0.05 4.16 0.02
N THR A 35 -1.17 4.22 -0.52
CA THR A 35 -2.38 3.86 0.24
C THR A 35 -2.40 2.38 0.59
N ALA A 36 -2.00 1.50 -0.33
CA ALA A 36 -1.92 0.06 -0.08
C ALA A 36 -0.91 -0.27 1.04
N CYS A 37 0.29 0.32 0.98
CA CYS A 37 1.30 0.15 2.04
C CYS A 37 0.78 0.64 3.40
N ARG A 38 0.09 1.79 3.45
CA ARG A 38 -0.51 2.30 4.70
C ARG A 38 -1.51 1.31 5.27
N LYS A 39 -2.45 0.82 4.45
CA LYS A 39 -3.46 -0.16 4.88
C LYS A 39 -2.85 -1.46 5.38
N LEU A 40 -1.79 -1.94 4.71
CA LEU A 40 -1.07 -3.13 5.15
C LEU A 40 -0.44 -2.92 6.53
N LEU A 41 0.25 -1.79 6.73
CA LEU A 41 0.86 -1.45 8.02
C LEU A 41 -0.20 -1.29 9.12
N ASP A 42 -1.32 -0.59 8.84
CA ASP A 42 -2.42 -0.45 9.80
C ASP A 42 -3.02 -1.82 10.18
N GLN A 43 -3.11 -2.75 9.23
CA GLN A 43 -3.55 -4.12 9.50
C GLN A 43 -2.56 -4.87 10.40
N LEU A 44 -1.26 -4.77 10.12
CA LEU A 44 -0.22 -5.38 10.94
C LEU A 44 -0.20 -4.79 12.36
N ASP A 45 -0.32 -3.47 12.51
CA ASP A 45 -0.42 -2.80 13.80
C ASP A 45 -1.66 -3.27 14.58
N SER A 46 -2.79 -3.46 13.89
CA SER A 46 -4.00 -3.99 14.53
C SER A 46 -3.84 -5.44 15.02
N ILE A 47 -3.08 -6.25 14.29
CA ILE A 47 -2.74 -7.63 14.65
C ILE A 47 -1.79 -7.63 15.84
N ASP A 48 -0.72 -6.83 15.79
CA ASP A 48 0.27 -6.74 16.87
C ASP A 48 -0.34 -6.18 18.16
N THR A 49 -1.29 -5.25 18.07
CA THR A 49 -2.09 -4.78 19.22
C THR A 49 -2.90 -5.92 19.84
N ARG A 50 -3.57 -6.73 19.01
CA ARG A 50 -4.40 -7.87 19.45
C ARG A 50 -3.57 -9.03 20.03
N HIS A 51 -2.35 -9.23 19.55
CA HIS A 51 -1.41 -10.23 20.07
C HIS A 51 -0.55 -9.71 21.23
N GLY A 52 -0.77 -8.48 21.72
CA GLY A 52 -0.07 -7.91 22.88
C GLY A 52 1.40 -7.55 22.63
N ARG A 53 1.83 -7.41 21.37
CA ARG A 53 3.22 -7.02 21.04
C ARG A 53 3.49 -5.52 21.22
N ILE A 54 2.45 -4.70 21.20
CA ILE A 54 2.56 -3.24 21.39
C ILE A 54 2.36 -2.93 22.87
N GLY A 55 3.43 -3.14 23.65
CA GLY A 55 3.47 -2.89 25.09
C GLY A 55 4.87 -2.99 25.71
N GLY A 56 5.93 -3.10 24.91
CA GLY A 56 7.32 -3.07 25.37
C GLY A 56 7.92 -1.69 25.17
N LYS A 57 7.64 -0.76 26.07
CA LYS A 57 8.49 0.41 26.29
C LYS A 57 8.64 0.66 27.78
#